data_AF-A0A971VS98-F1
#
_entry.id   AF-A0A971VS98-F1
#
_cell.length_a   1.000
_cell.length_b   1.000
_cell.length_c   1.000
_cell.angle_alpha   90.00
_cell.angle_beta   90.00
_cell.angle_gamma   90.00
#
_symmetry.space_group_name_H-M   'P 1'
#
loop_
_entity.id
_entity.type
_entity.pdbx_description
1 polymer ?
#
loop_
_entity_poly.entity_id
_entity_poly.type
_entity_poly.pdbx_seq_one_letter_code
_entity_poly.pdbx_strand_id
1 'polypeptide(L)' 'MSAKSLTALADEYLESARLQTEIIRKYNERKLKAIKSRNRDELLICSRALSVLYSARRDLLDTAELLRGYYDRS' A
#
# COMPACT_ATOMS: atom_id res chain seq x y z
N MET A 1 -19.12 -7.88 20.55
CA MET A 1 -18.10 -7.71 19.49
C MET A 1 -16.82 -8.36 19.99
N SER A 2 -16.29 -9.37 19.30
CA SER A 2 -15.03 -10.00 19.70
C SER A 2 -13.89 -9.02 19.42
N ALA A 3 -13.12 -8.64 20.45
CA ALA A 3 -11.91 -7.86 20.26
C ALA A 3 -10.92 -8.73 19.46
N LYS A 4 -10.64 -8.35 18.21
CA LYS A 4 -9.57 -9.00 17.43
C LYS A 4 -8.26 -8.85 18.21
N SER A 5 -7.44 -9.90 18.23
CA SER A 5 -6.09 -9.78 18.79
C SER A 5 -5.27 -8.79 17.97
N LEU A 6 -4.32 -8.08 18.60
CA LEU A 6 -3.46 -7.13 17.89
C LEU A 6 -2.66 -7.81 16.78
N THR A 7 -2.33 -9.10 16.96
CA THR A 7 -1.70 -9.94 15.93
C THR A 7 -2.60 -10.13 14.71
N ALA A 8 -3.87 -10.50 14.90
CA ALA A 8 -4.81 -10.65 13.80
C ALA A 8 -5.02 -9.33 13.05
N LEU A 9 -5.04 -8.21 13.78
CA LEU A 9 -5.11 -6.89 13.18
C LEU A 9 -3.85 -6.56 12.38
N ALA A 10 -2.66 -6.86 12.89
CA ALA A 10 -1.40 -6.66 12.17
C ALA A 10 -1.36 -7.47 10.86
N ASP A 11 -1.84 -8.71 10.87
CA ASP A 11 -1.90 -9.55 9.67
C ASP A 11 -2.85 -8.97 8.61
N GLU A 12 -3.97 -8.35 9.01
CA GLU A 12 -4.87 -7.63 8.10
C GLU A 12 -4.21 -6.40 7.46
N TYR A 13 -3.41 -5.65 8.22
CA TYR A 13 -2.63 -4.53 7.69
C TYR A 13 -1.56 -5.00 6.68
N LEU A 14 -0.87 -6.11 6.97
CA LEU A 14 0.11 -6.70 6.04
C LEU A 14 -0.56 -7.20 4.75
N GLU A 15 -1.71 -7.87 4.85
CA GLU A 15 -2.43 -8.32 3.67
C GLU A 15 -2.93 -7.15 2.83
N SER A 16 -3.39 -6.07 3.48
CA SER A 16 -3.75 -4.83 2.81
C SER A 16 -2.55 -4.20 2.07
N ALA A 17 -1.37 -4.18 2.69
CA ALA A 17 -0.14 -3.69 2.06
C ALA A 17 0.30 -4.57 0.87
N ARG A 18 0.08 -5.89 0.95
CA ARG A 18 0.31 -6.83 -0.15
C ARG A 18 -0.62 -6.54 -1.33
N LEU A 19 -1.92 -6.35 -1.07
CA LEU A 19 -2.89 -5.98 -2.10
C LEU A 19 -2.55 -4.63 -2.76
N GLN A 20 -2.12 -3.64 -1.97
CA GLN A 20 -1.66 -2.36 -2.51
C GLN A 20 -0.42 -2.51 -3.39
N THR A 21 0.47 -3.45 -3.09
CA THR A 21 1.66 -3.73 -3.94
C THR A 21 1.25 -4.19 -5.34
N GLU A 22 0.22 -5.04 -5.46
CA GLU A 22 -0.32 -5.43 -6.76
C GLU A 22 -0.96 -4.26 -7.52
N ILE A 23 -1.66 -3.37 -6.81
CA ILE A 23 -2.25 -2.16 -7.41
C ILE A 23 -1.14 -1.23 -7.92
N ILE A 24 -0.10 -1.00 -7.12
CA ILE A 24 1.08 -0.21 -7.49
C ILE A 24 1.75 -0.78 -8.74
N ARG A 25 1.90 -2.11 -8.83
CA ARG A 25 2.45 -2.76 -10.02
C ARG A 25 1.62 -2.45 -11.27
N LYS A 26 0.29 -2.58 -11.20
CA LYS A 26 -0.62 -2.24 -12.30
C LYS A 26 -0.53 -0.78 -12.73
N TYR A 27 -0.44 0.15 -11.77
CA TYR A 27 -0.26 1.57 -12.08
C TYR A 27 1.10 1.90 -12.69
N ASN A 28 2.18 1.21 -12.27
CA ASN A 28 3.49 1.35 -12.91
C ASN A 28 3.47 0.84 -14.35
N GLU A 29 2.85 -0.31 -14.61
CA GLU A 29 2.67 -0.82 -15.98
C GLU A 29 1.86 0.16 -16.85
N ARG A 30 0.78 0.72 -16.30
CA ARG A 30 -0.05 1.74 -16.97
C ARG A 30 0.75 3.03 -17.23
N LYS A 31 1.54 3.49 -16.26
CA LYS A 31 2.44 4.65 -16.40
C LYS A 31 3.45 4.44 -17.52
N LEU A 32 4.07 3.26 -17.60
CA LEU A 32 5.02 2.92 -18.67
C LEU A 32 4.35 2.95 -20.04
N LYS A 33 3.11 2.43 -20.16
CA LYS A 33 2.33 2.53 -21.39
C LYS A 33 2.04 3.99 -21.76
N ALA A 34 1.69 4.83 -20.79
CA ALA A 34 1.44 6.26 -20.99
C ALA A 34 2.67 7.02 -21.49
N ILE A 35 3.87 6.69 -20.96
CA ILE A 35 5.14 7.25 -21.44
C ILE A 35 5.36 6.87 -22.91
N LYS A 36 5.19 5.58 -23.25
CA LYS A 36 5.36 5.08 -24.62
C LYS A 36 4.40 5.72 -25.61
N SER A 37 3.13 5.93 -25.22
CA SER A 37 2.13 6.58 -26.06
C SER A 37 2.15 8.12 -26.01
N ARG A 38 3.09 8.72 -25.26
CA ARG A 38 3.17 10.17 -25.01
C ARG A 38 1.87 10.76 -24.45
N ASN A 39 1.06 9.96 -23.76
CA ASN A 39 -0.17 10.40 -23.10
C ASN A 39 0.17 11.07 -21.76
N ARG A 40 0.23 12.41 -21.77
CA ARG A 40 0.62 13.22 -20.61
C ARG A 40 -0.42 13.20 -19.49
N ASP A 41 -1.71 13.17 -19.84
CA ASP A 41 -2.79 13.17 -18.85
C ASP A 41 -2.78 11.86 -18.06
N GLU A 42 -2.65 10.74 -18.77
CA GLU A 42 -2.54 9.42 -18.15
C GLU A 42 -1.28 9.28 -17.30
N LEU A 43 -0.15 9.82 -17.77
CA LEU A 43 1.10 9.87 -17.00
C LEU A 43 0.93 10.65 -15.68
N LEU A 44 0.23 11.79 -15.71
CA LEU A 44 -0.04 12.60 -14.53
C LEU A 44 -0.97 11.86 -13.55
N ILE A 45 -2.06 11.25 -14.05
CA ILE A 45 -3.00 10.46 -13.26
C ILE A 45 -2.27 9.32 -12.56
N CYS A 46 -1.51 8.53 -13.32
CA CYS A 46 -0.74 7.42 -12.75
C CYS A 46 0.28 7.89 -11.72
N SER A 47 0.98 9.01 -11.97
CA SER A 47 1.99 9.51 -11.03
C SER A 47 1.38 9.99 -9.71
N ARG A 48 0.22 10.66 -9.76
CA ARG A 48 -0.53 11.07 -8.55
C ARG A 48 -1.03 9.86 -7.77
N ALA A 49 -1.63 8.88 -8.46
CA ALA A 49 -2.12 7.66 -7.84
C ALA A 49 -0.99 6.88 -7.16
N LEU A 50 0.15 6.71 -7.84
CA LEU A 50 1.32 6.04 -7.27
C LEU A 50 1.84 6.74 -6.02
N SER A 51 1.90 8.08 -6.01
CA SER A 51 2.34 8.83 -4.83
C SER A 51 1.47 8.54 -3.60
N VAL A 52 0.15 8.54 -3.78
CA VAL A 52 -0.81 8.23 -2.70
C VAL A 52 -0.67 6.78 -2.25
N LEU A 53 -0.61 5.83 -3.20
CA LEU A 53 -0.51 4.41 -2.90
C LEU A 53 0.79 4.05 -2.18
N TYR A 54 1.93 4.65 -2.55
CA TYR A 54 3.18 4.41 -1.85
C TYR A 54 3.16 4.93 -0.41
N SER A 55 2.56 6.09 -0.17
CA SER A 55 2.38 6.63 1.19
C SER A 55 1.47 5.72 2.01
N ALA A 56 0.27 5.42 1.50
CA ALA A 56 -0.69 4.58 2.20
C ALA A 56 -0.11 3.19 2.51
N ARG A 57 0.65 2.60 1.59
CA ARG A 57 1.27 1.29 1.82
C ARG A 57 2.29 1.34 2.95
N ARG A 58 3.08 2.42 3.01
CA ARG A 58 4.03 2.62 4.11
C ARG A 58 3.29 2.72 5.44
N ASP A 59 2.22 3.50 5.51
CA ASP A 59 1.43 3.65 6.73
C ASP A 59 0.84 2.31 7.21
N LEU A 60 0.39 1.45 6.28
CA LEU A 60 -0.08 0.10 6.61
C LEU A 60 1.04 -0.78 7.19
N LEU A 61 2.24 -0.74 6.62
CA LEU A 61 3.38 -1.51 7.09
C LEU A 61 3.85 -1.02 8.47
N ASP A 62 4.00 0.29 8.63
CA ASP A 62 4.39 0.91 9.90
C ASP A 62 3.36 0.58 11.00
N THR A 63 2.07 0.59 10.67
CA THR A 63 0.99 0.20 11.61
C THR A 63 1.07 -1.28 11.97
N ALA A 64 1.29 -2.17 11.00
CA ALA A 64 1.43 -3.60 11.26
C ALA A 64 2.64 -3.90 12.17
N GLU A 65 3.76 -3.21 11.94
CA GLU A 65 4.97 -3.34 12.75
C GLU A 65 4.74 -2.88 14.19
N LEU A 66 4.09 -1.72 14.37
CA LEU A 66 3.71 -1.21 15.69
C LEU A 66 2.81 -2.19 16.45
N LEU A 67 1.83 -2.81 15.77
CA LEU A 67 0.91 -3.77 16.39
C LEU A 67 1.61 -5.08 16.80
N ARG A 68 2.59 -5.55 16.01
CA ARG A 68 3.39 -6.74 16.36
C ARG A 68 4.37 -6.46 17.50
N GLY A 69 5.05 -5.31 17.47
CA GLY A 69 6.01 -4.90 18.49
C GLY A 69 5.39 -4.46 19.81
N TYR A 70 4.06 -4.34 19.89
CA TYR A 70 3.35 -3.97 21.13
C TYR A 70 3.50 -5.03 22.23
N TYR A 71 3.61 -6.32 21.87
CA TYR A 71 3.82 -7.41 22.83
C TYR A 71 5.29 -7.62 23.23
N ASP A 72 6.25 -7.15 22.43
CA ASP A 72 7.68 -7.26 22.76
C ASP A 72 8.13 -6.23 23.83
N ARG A 73 7.26 -5.26 24.15
CA ARG A 73 7.54 -4.19 25.14
C ARG A 73 6.71 -4.27 26.42
N SER A 74 5.82 -5.26 26.54
CA SER A 74 4.93 -5.49 27.70
C SER A 74 5.30 -6.79 28.40
#